data_AF-A0AAJ0PTK8-F1
#
_entry.id   AF-A0AAJ0PTK8-F1
#
_cell.length_a   1.000
_cell.length_b   1.000
_cell.length_c   1.000
_cell.angle_alpha   90.00
_cell.angle_beta   90.00
_cell.angle_gamma   90.00
#
_symmetry.space_group_name_H-M   'P 1'
#
loop_
_entity.id
_entity.type
_entity.pdbx_description
1 polymer ?
#
loop_
_entity_poly.entity_id
_entity_poly.type
_entity_poly.pdbx_seq_one_letter_code
_entity_poly.pdbx_strand_id
1 'polypeptide(L)'
;MALGKNIARLRALTGETRPDLARAIGIESQQPIYALETRDSSRSDLAPKLARHFRVGLNVLLEDDLTHLDSAGLDALRRSRKPSPGLGKKMKIQEQFDAAPGSIQQAVRDLLELPIADAEKVAALIAAFRGG
;
A
#
# COMPACT_ATOMS: atom_id res chain seq x y z
N MET A 1 3.18 -10.92 -17.92
CA MET A 1 1.78 -10.51 -17.66
C MET A 1 1.71 -9.01 -17.80
N ALA A 2 0.82 -8.52 -18.65
CA ALA A 2 0.86 -7.17 -19.18
C ALA A 2 -0.02 -6.24 -18.35
N LEU A 3 0.58 -5.35 -17.56
CA LEU A 3 -0.08 -4.23 -16.88
C LEU A 3 -1.14 -3.55 -17.79
N GLY A 4 -0.83 -3.39 -19.08
CA GLY A 4 -1.75 -2.84 -20.07
C GLY A 4 -3.08 -3.59 -20.19
N LYS A 5 -3.07 -4.92 -20.18
CA LYS A 5 -4.29 -5.75 -20.26
C LYS A 5 -5.15 -5.60 -19.00
N ASN A 6 -4.51 -5.54 -17.84
CA ASN A 6 -5.19 -5.29 -16.56
C ASN A 6 -5.88 -3.93 -16.55
N ILE A 7 -5.20 -2.87 -17.01
CA ILE A 7 -5.77 -1.51 -17.09
C ILE A 7 -6.93 -1.46 -18.07
N ALA A 8 -6.78 -2.05 -19.27
CA ALA A 8 -7.85 -2.11 -20.25
C ALA A 8 -9.10 -2.81 -19.69
N ARG A 9 -8.92 -3.90 -18.93
CA ARG A 9 -10.01 -4.63 -18.29
C ARG A 9 -10.67 -3.82 -17.18
N LEU A 10 -9.90 -3.24 -16.27
CA LEU A 10 -10.43 -2.42 -15.18
C LEU A 10 -11.23 -1.23 -15.71
N ARG A 11 -10.73 -0.57 -16.76
CA ARG A 11 -11.43 0.52 -17.43
C ARG A 11 -12.76 0.06 -18.04
N ALA A 12 -12.77 -1.10 -18.69
CA ALA A 12 -14.00 -1.67 -19.25
C ALA A 12 -15.04 -1.99 -18.16
N LEU A 13 -14.60 -2.45 -16.98
CA LEU A 13 -15.48 -2.73 -15.84
C LEU A 13 -16.03 -1.45 -15.19
N THR A 14 -15.28 -0.34 -15.20
CA THR A 14 -15.74 0.96 -14.68
C THR A 14 -16.53 1.78 -15.70
N GLY A 15 -16.51 1.39 -16.98
CA GLY A 15 -17.15 2.16 -18.07
C GLY A 15 -16.42 3.46 -18.41
N GLU A 16 -15.18 3.64 -17.94
CA GLU A 16 -14.41 4.85 -18.19
C GLU A 16 -13.82 4.87 -19.60
N THR A 17 -13.63 6.05 -20.18
CA THR A 17 -12.85 6.19 -21.42
C THR A 17 -11.38 6.48 -21.09
N ARG A 18 -10.47 6.31 -22.06
CA ARG A 18 -9.05 6.69 -21.91
C ARG A 18 -8.86 8.15 -21.50
N PRO A 19 -9.53 9.14 -22.12
CA PRO A 19 -9.37 10.53 -21.71
C PRO A 19 -9.94 10.81 -20.32
N ASP A 20 -11.01 10.12 -19.91
CA ASP A 20 -11.53 10.27 -18.54
C ASP A 20 -10.55 9.71 -17.51
N LEU A 21 -9.98 8.54 -17.77
CA LEU A 21 -8.95 7.95 -16.92
C LEU A 21 -7.70 8.84 -16.84
N ALA A 22 -7.28 9.43 -17.95
CA ALA A 22 -6.17 10.40 -17.99
C ALA A 22 -6.43 11.59 -17.07
N ARG A 23 -7.62 12.21 -17.19
CA ARG A 23 -8.03 13.32 -16.32
C ARG A 23 -8.10 12.90 -14.85
N ALA A 24 -8.64 11.72 -14.56
CA ALA A 24 -8.78 11.21 -13.20
C ALA A 24 -7.44 10.98 -12.49
N ILE A 25 -6.39 10.57 -13.23
CA ILE A 25 -5.04 10.39 -12.68
C ILE A 25 -4.14 11.64 -12.83
N GLY A 26 -4.70 12.75 -13.31
CA GLY A 26 -4.01 14.03 -13.44
C GLY A 26 -2.93 14.04 -14.53
N ILE A 27 -3.18 13.41 -15.68
CA ILE A 27 -2.34 13.54 -16.87
C ILE A 27 -3.11 14.24 -17.99
N GLU A 28 -2.44 15.12 -18.72
CA GLU A 28 -3.05 15.98 -19.74
C GLU A 28 -3.35 15.25 -21.05
N SER A 29 -2.73 14.09 -21.26
CA SER A 29 -2.83 13.32 -22.49
C SER A 29 -3.22 11.88 -22.22
N GLN A 30 -4.05 11.32 -23.11
CA GLN A 30 -4.41 9.90 -23.13
C GLN A 30 -3.32 9.00 -23.75
N GLN A 31 -2.32 9.60 -24.42
CA GLN A 31 -1.26 8.86 -25.11
C GLN A 31 -0.50 7.87 -24.18
N PRO A 32 -0.16 8.24 -22.93
CA PRO A 32 0.48 7.30 -22.00
C PRO A 32 -0.40 6.10 -21.64
N ILE A 33 -1.71 6.28 -21.52
CA ILE A 33 -2.65 5.18 -21.25
C ILE A 33 -2.78 4.28 -22.48
N TYR A 34 -2.88 4.85 -23.67
CA TYR A 34 -2.89 4.09 -24.92
C TYR A 34 -1.60 3.27 -25.10
N ALA A 35 -0.44 3.91 -24.89
CA ALA A 35 0.85 3.24 -24.94
C ALA A 35 0.96 2.13 -23.89
N LEU A 36 0.40 2.33 -22.70
CA LEU A 36 0.38 1.34 -21.64
C LEU A 36 -0.48 0.12 -22.01
N GLU A 37 -1.65 0.33 -22.58
CA GLU A 37 -2.57 -0.74 -22.98
C GLU A 37 -2.06 -1.56 -24.17
N THR A 38 -1.26 -0.95 -25.03
CA THR A 38 -0.71 -1.58 -26.24
C THR A 38 0.63 -2.26 -26.02
N ARG A 39 1.42 -1.81 -25.04
CA ARG A 39 2.73 -2.38 -24.74
C ARG A 39 2.65 -3.41 -23.63
N ASP A 40 3.39 -4.51 -23.79
CA ASP A 40 3.58 -5.53 -22.73
C ASP A 40 4.66 -5.09 -21.75
N SER A 41 4.51 -3.89 -21.17
CA SER A 41 5.48 -3.32 -20.24
C SER A 41 4.97 -3.40 -18.81
N SER A 42 5.74 -4.04 -17.93
CA SER A 42 5.43 -4.24 -16.50
C SER A 42 5.78 -3.03 -15.64
N ARG A 43 6.56 -2.07 -16.16
CA ARG A 43 7.03 -0.90 -15.42
C ARG A 43 6.52 0.38 -16.09
N SER A 44 5.48 0.95 -15.49
CA SER A 44 4.99 2.28 -15.85
C SER A 44 4.97 3.15 -14.61
N ASP A 45 5.48 4.37 -14.72
CA ASP A 45 5.41 5.39 -13.67
C ASP A 45 3.96 5.76 -13.31
N LEU A 46 3.00 5.38 -14.16
CA LEU A 46 1.57 5.58 -13.94
C LEU A 46 0.92 4.47 -13.11
N ALA A 47 1.56 3.32 -12.94
CA ALA A 47 0.98 2.18 -12.23
C ALA A 47 0.54 2.52 -10.79
N PRO A 48 1.30 3.29 -9.98
CA PRO A 48 0.86 3.70 -8.65
C PRO A 48 -0.38 4.60 -8.67
N LYS A 49 -0.48 5.50 -9.66
CA LYS A 49 -1.64 6.40 -9.81
C LYS A 49 -2.89 5.62 -10.24
N LEU A 50 -2.73 4.70 -11.19
CA LEU A 50 -3.80 3.83 -11.68
C LEU A 50 -4.30 2.89 -10.58
N ALA A 51 -3.41 2.27 -9.80
CA ALA A 51 -3.78 1.43 -8.67
C ALA A 51 -4.62 2.21 -7.63
N ARG A 52 -4.24 3.46 -7.35
CA ARG A 52 -4.99 4.34 -6.46
C ARG A 52 -6.37 4.67 -7.01
N HIS A 53 -6.47 5.01 -8.29
CA HIS A 53 -7.73 5.32 -8.99
C HIS A 53 -8.72 4.16 -8.96
N PHE A 54 -8.29 2.98 -9.39
CA PHE A 54 -9.13 1.77 -9.40
C PHE A 54 -9.38 1.17 -8.01
N ARG A 55 -8.68 1.70 -7.00
CA ARG A 55 -8.65 1.22 -5.62
C ARG A 55 -8.24 -0.25 -5.50
N VAL A 56 -7.21 -0.64 -6.25
CA VAL A 56 -6.58 -1.96 -6.20
C VAL A 56 -5.16 -1.85 -5.63
N GLY A 57 -4.60 -2.98 -5.15
CA GLY A 57 -3.21 -3.03 -4.72
C GLY A 57 -2.25 -2.84 -5.90
N LEU A 58 -1.13 -2.16 -5.69
CA LEU A 58 -0.12 -1.99 -6.75
C LEU A 58 0.45 -3.35 -7.19
N ASN A 59 0.77 -4.23 -6.24
CA ASN A 59 1.28 -5.57 -6.55
C ASN A 59 0.25 -6.38 -7.34
N VAL A 60 -1.02 -6.38 -6.92
CA VAL A 60 -2.13 -7.01 -7.66
C VAL A 60 -2.21 -6.49 -9.10
N LEU A 61 -2.06 -5.19 -9.28
CA LEU A 61 -2.12 -4.59 -10.62
C LEU A 61 -0.94 -5.01 -11.53
N LEU A 62 0.24 -5.25 -10.95
CA LEU A 62 1.48 -5.56 -11.67
C LEU A 62 1.73 -7.07 -11.86
N GLU A 63 1.33 -7.87 -10.87
CA GLU A 63 1.71 -9.28 -10.75
C GLU A 63 0.53 -10.22 -11.07
N ASP A 64 -0.70 -9.84 -10.72
CA ASP A 64 -1.87 -10.70 -10.93
C ASP A 64 -2.43 -10.54 -12.35
N ASP A 65 -3.05 -11.61 -12.86
CA ASP A 65 -3.83 -11.56 -14.09
C ASP A 65 -5.26 -11.15 -13.79
N LEU A 66 -5.60 -9.90 -14.12
CA LEU A 66 -6.94 -9.34 -13.93
C LEU A 66 -7.80 -9.45 -15.19
N THR A 67 -7.33 -10.09 -16.27
CA THR A 67 -8.06 -10.13 -17.54
C THR A 67 -9.41 -10.84 -17.45
N HIS A 68 -9.52 -11.82 -16.55
CA HIS A 68 -10.74 -12.58 -16.26
C HIS A 68 -11.59 -11.98 -15.14
N LEU A 69 -11.18 -10.85 -14.56
CA LEU A 69 -11.90 -10.21 -13.47
C LEU A 69 -13.27 -9.71 -13.94
N ASP A 70 -14.32 -9.94 -13.16
CA ASP A 70 -15.65 -9.39 -13.35
C ASP A 70 -15.94 -8.25 -12.37
N SER A 71 -17.12 -7.63 -12.48
CA SER A 71 -17.49 -6.51 -11.61
C SER A 71 -17.55 -6.91 -10.14
N ALA A 72 -18.00 -8.13 -9.83
CA ALA A 72 -18.05 -8.65 -8.47
C ALA A 72 -16.65 -8.88 -7.88
N GLY A 73 -15.72 -9.42 -8.68
CA GLY A 73 -14.32 -9.60 -8.32
C GLY A 73 -13.59 -8.28 -8.12
N LEU A 74 -13.87 -7.27 -8.94
CA LEU A 74 -13.35 -5.92 -8.73
C LEU A 74 -13.83 -5.32 -7.41
N ASP A 75 -15.10 -5.48 -7.07
CA ASP A 75 -15.61 -5.04 -5.78
C ASP A 75 -15.01 -5.82 -4.59
N ALA A 76 -14.76 -7.12 -4.75
CA ALA A 76 -14.06 -7.92 -3.76
C ALA A 76 -12.62 -7.40 -3.54
N LEU A 77 -11.89 -7.08 -4.61
CA LEU A 77 -10.55 -6.47 -4.53
C LEU A 77 -10.56 -5.09 -3.86
N ARG A 78 -11.58 -4.28 -4.15
CA ARG A 78 -11.74 -2.97 -3.50
C ARG A 78 -12.05 -3.09 -2.01
N ARG A 79 -12.84 -4.11 -1.63
CA ARG A 79 -13.17 -4.42 -0.24
C ARG A 79 -12.01 -5.04 0.51
N SER A 80 -11.16 -5.86 -0.14
CA SER A 80 -9.93 -6.37 0.48
C SER A 80 -8.87 -5.28 0.68
N ARG A 81 -8.91 -4.22 -0.14
CA ARG A 81 -8.13 -2.98 0.07
C ARG A 81 -8.72 -2.06 1.15
N LYS A 82 -9.94 -2.30 1.63
CA LYS A 82 -10.37 -1.67 2.90
C LYS A 82 -9.28 -2.07 3.88
N PRO A 83 -8.55 -1.11 4.50
CA PRO A 83 -7.52 -1.49 5.43
C PRO A 83 -8.23 -2.36 6.45
N SER A 84 -7.89 -3.64 6.50
CA SER A 84 -8.05 -4.40 7.74
C SER A 84 -7.46 -3.46 8.79
N PRO A 85 -8.24 -2.92 9.74
CA PRO A 85 -7.69 -2.08 10.76
C PRO A 85 -6.70 -2.95 11.53
N GLY A 86 -5.42 -2.84 11.18
CA GLY A 86 -4.24 -3.37 11.87
C GLY A 86 -4.35 -4.69 12.62
N LEU A 87 -5.09 -5.72 12.18
CA LEU A 87 -5.21 -6.94 12.99
C LEU A 87 -3.95 -7.84 12.91
N GLY A 88 -3.20 -7.81 11.81
CA GLY A 88 -2.03 -8.69 11.64
C GLY A 88 -0.71 -8.14 12.17
N LYS A 89 -0.57 -6.81 12.30
CA LYS A 89 0.67 -6.17 12.81
C LYS A 89 0.60 -5.77 14.29
N LYS A 90 -0.59 -5.48 14.84
CA LYS A 90 -0.72 -5.19 16.27
C LYS A 90 -0.54 -6.45 17.14
N MET A 91 -1.06 -7.60 16.71
CA MET A 91 -0.89 -8.86 17.45
C MET A 91 0.59 -9.24 17.61
N LYS A 92 1.39 -9.17 16.54
CA LYS A 92 2.82 -9.51 16.63
C LYS A 92 3.64 -8.59 17.54
N ILE A 93 3.35 -7.30 17.57
CA ILE A 93 4.09 -6.36 18.43
C ILE A 93 3.68 -6.55 19.90
N GLN A 94 2.39 -6.80 20.17
CA GLN A 94 1.91 -7.07 21.51
C GLN A 94 2.45 -8.41 22.04
N GLU A 95 2.39 -9.49 21.26
CA GLU A 95 2.98 -10.79 21.63
C GLU A 95 4.50 -10.69 21.85
N GLN A 96 5.22 -9.92 21.03
CA GLN A 96 6.66 -9.70 21.22
C GLN A 96 6.97 -8.86 22.46
N PHE A 97 6.09 -7.91 22.81
CA PHE A 97 6.23 -7.12 24.03
C PHE A 97 5.94 -7.98 25.27
N ASP A 98 4.85 -8.76 25.27
CA ASP A 98 4.47 -9.66 26.36
C ASP A 98 5.49 -10.80 26.55
N ALA A 99 6.16 -11.24 25.49
CA ALA A 99 7.26 -12.20 25.55
C ALA A 99 8.63 -11.61 25.93
N ALA A 100 8.75 -10.27 26.02
CA ALA A 100 10.00 -9.63 26.43
C ALA A 100 10.21 -9.76 27.96
N PRO A 101 11.47 -9.84 28.43
CA PRO A 101 11.81 -9.75 29.85
C PRO A 101 11.13 -8.53 30.51
N GLY A 102 10.61 -8.70 31.73
CA GLY A 102 9.85 -7.67 32.44
C GLY A 102 10.60 -6.34 32.61
N SER A 103 11.94 -6.35 32.60
CA SER A 103 12.77 -5.13 32.60
C SER A 103 12.59 -4.26 31.35
N ILE A 104 12.37 -4.87 30.18
CA ILE A 104 12.12 -4.15 28.92
C ILE A 104 10.70 -3.57 28.92
N GLN A 105 9.73 -4.33 29.42
CA GLN A 105 8.35 -3.86 29.54
C GLN A 105 8.24 -2.65 30.48
N GLN A 106 8.95 -2.71 31.61
CA GLN A 106 9.00 -1.61 32.57
C GLN A 106 9.70 -0.38 31.99
N ALA A 107 10.83 -0.55 31.29
CA ALA A 107 11.53 0.56 30.65
C ALA A 107 10.67 1.28 29.58
N VAL A 108 9.86 0.54 28.83
CA VAL A 108 8.91 1.14 27.85
C VAL A 108 7.77 1.87 28.55
N ARG A 109 7.25 1.33 29.66
CA ARG A 109 6.22 2.01 30.47
C ARG A 109 6.75 3.32 31.05
N ASP A 110 7.95 3.28 31.64
CA ASP A 110 8.62 4.48 32.17
C ASP A 110 8.87 5.51 31.04
N LEU A 111 9.19 5.06 29.82
CA LEU A 111 9.38 5.93 28.65
C LEU A 111 8.09 6.65 28.20
N LEU A 112 6.93 6.01 28.37
CA LEU A 112 5.61 6.58 28.03
C LEU A 112 5.10 7.55 29.10
N GLU A 113 5.58 7.43 30.34
CA GLU A 113 5.30 8.36 31.44
C GLU A 113 6.24 9.57 31.45
N LEU A 114 7.33 9.55 30.69
CA LEU A 114 8.20 10.71 30.51
C LEU A 114 7.51 11.76 29.61
N PRO A 115 7.38 13.03 30.05
CA PRO A 115 6.91 14.09 29.19
C PRO A 115 7.88 14.23 28.01
N ILE A 116 7.37 13.95 26.81
CA ILE A 116 8.10 13.98 25.54
C ILE A 116 8.50 15.42 25.24
N ALA A 117 9.59 15.89 25.85
CA ALA A 117 10.19 17.18 25.53
C ALA A 117 11.70 17.05 25.25
N ASP A 118 12.33 15.95 25.69
CA ASP A 118 13.79 15.86 25.68
C ASP A 118 14.28 14.75 24.75
N ALA A 119 14.37 15.08 23.46
CA ALA A 119 14.87 14.21 22.40
C ALA A 119 16.29 13.67 22.70
N GLU A 120 17.07 14.39 23.51
CA GLU A 120 18.42 14.00 23.93
C GLU A 120 18.42 12.75 24.82
N LYS A 121 17.45 12.64 25.73
CA LYS A 121 17.34 11.46 26.61
C LYS A 121 16.93 10.21 25.85
N VAL A 122 16.06 10.36 24.85
CA VAL A 122 15.65 9.25 23.97
C VAL A 122 16.84 8.77 23.13
N ALA A 123 17.65 9.70 22.59
CA ALA A 123 18.84 9.36 21.84
C ALA A 123 19.92 8.64 22.68
N ALA A 124 20.15 9.09 23.92
CA ALA A 124 21.10 8.47 24.84
C ALA A 124 20.69 7.02 25.21
N LEU A 125 19.39 6.78 25.39
CA LEU A 125 18.88 5.44 25.73
C LEU A 125 18.97 4.47 24.54
N ILE A 126 18.66 4.93 23.31
CA ILE A 126 18.82 4.12 22.08
C ILE A 126 20.30 3.74 21.87
N ALA A 127 21.22 4.67 22.17
CA ALA A 127 22.65 4.40 22.10
C ALA A 127 23.08 3.33 23.12
N ALA A 128 22.55 3.36 24.35
CA ALA A 128 22.86 2.38 25.39
C ALA A 128 22.39 0.95 25.03
N PHE A 129 21.26 0.81 24.34
CA PHE A 129 20.77 -0.50 23.89
C PHE A 129 21.50 -1.06 22.67
N ARG A 130 22.29 -0.26 21.93
CA ARG A 130 23.00 -0.69 20.71
C ARG A 130 24.42 -1.17 20.97
N GLY A 131 24.91 -1.11 22.21
CA GLY A 131 26.30 -1.37 22.59
C GLY A 131 26.50 -2.46 23.66
N GLY A 132 25.73 -3.56 23.60
CA GLY A 132 25.89 -4.74 24.47
C GLY A 132 26.04 -6.02 23.68
#